data_AF-A0A0M3J8B2-F1
#
_entry.id   AF-A0A0M3J8B2-F1
#
_cell.length_a   1.000
_cell.length_b   1.000
_cell.length_c   1.000
_cell.angle_alpha   90.00
_cell.angle_beta   90.00
_cell.angle_gamma   90.00
#
_symmetry.space_group_name_H-M   'P 1'
#
loop_
_entity.id
_entity.type
_entity.pdbx_description
1 polymer ?
#
loop_
_entity_poly.entity_id
_entity_poly.type
_entity_poly.pdbx_seq_one_letter_code
_entity_poly.pdbx_strand_id
1 'polypeptide(L)' 'MAETAKALFKEIAPAHKQPHGKVTVVGVGQVGMACAYSILQQVSDAILG' A
#
# COMPACT_ATOMS: atom_id res chain seq x y z
N MET A 1 -3.71 10.76 -17.64
CA MET A 1 -3.85 9.44 -16.97
C MET A 1 -5.19 9.27 -16.26
N ALA A 2 -5.75 10.29 -15.59
CA ALA A 2 -7.00 10.15 -14.84
C ALA A 2 -8.27 9.94 -15.71
N GLU A 3 -8.37 10.58 -16.88
CA GLU A 3 -9.52 10.39 -17.79
C GLU A 3 -9.55 8.98 -18.40
N THR A 4 -8.40 8.47 -18.83
CA THR A 4 -8.27 7.11 -19.39
C THR A 4 -8.66 6.05 -18.36
N ALA A 5 -8.30 6.24 -17.09
CA ALA A 5 -8.70 5.32 -16.03
C ALA A 5 -10.22 5.26 -15.84
N LYS A 6 -10.93 6.38 -15.98
CA LYS A 6 -12.41 6.42 -15.88
C LYS A 6 -13.11 5.77 -17.08
N ALA A 7 -12.50 5.85 -18.26
CA ALA A 7 -13.03 5.21 -19.46
C ALA A 7 -12.85 3.69 -19.44
N LEU A 8 -11.78 3.19 -18.80
CA LEU A 8 -11.42 1.77 -18.77
C LEU A 8 -11.93 1.03 -17.52
N PHE A 9 -11.99 1.69 -16.37
CA PHE A 9 -12.40 1.09 -15.10
C PHE A 9 -13.78 1.59 -14.67
N LYS A 10 -14.72 0.65 -14.48
CA LYS A 10 -16.04 0.92 -13.90
C LYS A 10 -16.01 0.62 -12.40
N GLU A 11 -16.27 1.62 -11.57
CA GLU A 11 -16.28 1.46 -10.11
C GLU A 11 -17.44 0.55 -9.67
N ILE A 12 -17.11 -0.59 -9.06
CA ILE A 12 -18.08 -1.60 -8.57
C ILE A 12 -18.45 -1.40 -7.09
N ALA A 13 -17.59 -0.73 -6.33
CA ALA A 13 -17.76 -0.44 -4.92
C ALA A 13 -16.95 0.82 -4.56
N PRO A 14 -17.41 1.62 -3.59
CA PRO A 14 -16.73 2.84 -3.20
C PRO A 14 -15.32 2.54 -2.66
N ALA A 15 -14.35 3.37 -3.05
CA ALA A 15 -13.00 3.27 -2.52
C ALA A 15 -12.99 3.34 -0.98
N HIS A 16 -12.35 2.35 -0.34
CA HIS A 16 -12.27 2.29 1.11
C HIS A 16 -11.33 3.38 1.64
N LYS A 17 -11.88 4.34 2.40
CA LYS A 17 -11.13 5.52 2.84
C LYS A 17 -10.20 5.24 4.02
N GLN A 18 -10.44 4.19 4.79
CA GLN A 18 -9.71 3.91 6.02
C GLN A 18 -8.93 2.59 5.91
N PRO A 19 -7.63 2.60 5.62
CA PRO A 19 -6.85 1.37 5.54
C PRO A 19 -6.84 0.62 6.88
N HIS A 20 -7.21 -0.66 6.86
CA HIS A 20 -7.23 -1.52 8.05
C HIS A 20 -5.84 -1.81 8.64
N GLY A 21 -4.77 -1.64 7.84
CA GLY A 21 -3.39 -1.97 8.22
C GLY A 21 -2.39 -0.86 7.89
N LYS A 22 -2.74 0.42 8.11
CA LYS A 22 -1.82 1.53 7.87
C LYS A 22 -0.83 1.67 9.01
N VAL A 23 0.45 1.46 8.70
CA VAL A 23 1.58 1.70 9.60
C VAL A 23 2.31 2.98 9.20
N THR A 24 2.71 3.78 10.18
CA THR A 24 3.49 5.01 9.94
C THR A 24 4.89 4.83 10.53
N VAL A 25 5.91 5.00 9.70
CA VAL A 25 7.32 5.03 10.14
C VAL A 25 7.74 6.47 10.34
N VAL A 26 8.18 6.82 11.55
CA VAL A 26 8.68 8.16 11.87
C VAL A 26 10.18 8.19 11.67
N GLY A 27 10.64 9.04 10.75
CA GLY A 27 12.05 9.14 10.35
C GLY A 27 12.39 8.24 9.16
N VAL A 28 13.10 8.78 8.18
CA VAL A 28 13.42 8.13 6.89
C VAL A 28 14.92 7.86 6.72
N GLY A 29 15.66 7.74 7.83
CA GLY A 29 17.06 7.33 7.81
C GLY A 29 17.24 5.86 7.40
N GLN A 30 18.47 5.36 7.43
CA GLN A 30 18.78 3.96 7.05
C GLN A 30 17.92 2.95 7.82
N VAL A 31 17.75 3.14 9.13
CA VAL A 31 16.87 2.31 9.97
C VAL A 31 15.41 2.45 9.56
N GLY A 32 14.93 3.68 9.33
CA GLY A 32 13.53 3.93 8.94
C GLY A 32 13.17 3.28 7.61
N MET A 33 14.06 3.34 6.62
CA MET A 33 13.86 2.69 5.32
C MET A 33 13.94 1.17 5.42
N ALA A 34 14.86 0.62 6.22
CA ALA A 34 14.90 -0.82 6.47
C ALA A 34 13.61 -1.32 7.14
N CYS A 35 13.10 -0.60 8.13
CA CYS A 35 11.82 -0.92 8.76
C CYS A 35 10.66 -0.87 7.77
N ALA A 36 10.56 0.18 6.95
CA ALA A 36 9.52 0.29 5.93
C ALA A 36 9.59 -0.86 4.91
N TYR A 37 10.80 -1.21 4.46
CA TYR A 37 11.01 -2.31 3.53
C TYR A 37 10.60 -3.65 4.12
N SER A 38 11.06 -3.98 5.33
CA SER A 38 10.71 -5.24 5.98
C SER A 38 9.21 -5.38 6.22
N ILE A 39 8.51 -4.30 6.59
CA ILE A 39 7.04 -4.31 6.76
C ILE A 39 6.34 -4.63 5.44
N LEU A 40 6.74 -3.99 4.34
CA LEU A 40 6.14 -4.21 3.02
C LEU A 40 6.48 -5.60 2.45
N GLN A 41 7.69 -6.08 2.70
CA GLN A 41 8.15 -7.38 2.22
C GLN A 41 7.49 -8.55 2.98
N GLN A 42 7.32 -8.43 4.30
CA GLN A 42 6.63 -9.45 5.10
C GLN A 42 5.17 -9.67 4.68
N VAL A 43 4.48 -8.61 4.23
CA VAL A 43 3.13 -8.74 3.65
C VAL A 43 3.14 -9.54 2.34
N SER A 44 4.24 -9.49 1.59
CA SER A 44 4.39 -10.23 0.33
C SER A 44 4.74 -11.70 0.57
N ASP A 45 5.62 -12.01 1.53
CA ASP A 45 5.97 -13.40 1.90
C ASP A 45 4.81 -14.16 2.55
N ALA A 46 3.97 -13.50 3.36
CA ALA A 46 2.82 -14.12 4.02
C ALA A 46 1.70 -14.61 3.07
N ILE A 47 1.71 -14.19 1.80
CA ILE A 47 0.74 -14.64 0.78
C ILE A 47 1.27 -15.82 -0.04
N LEU A 48 2.60 -16.06 -0.05
CA LEU A 48 3.25 -17.10 -0.85
C LEU A 48 3.70 -18.32 -0.01
N GLY A 49 3.69 -18.21 1.32
CA GLY A 49 4.02 -19.30 2.27
C GLY A 49 2.82 -20.09 2.76
#